data_AF-A0A3M2E7D9-F1
#
_entry.id   AF-A0A3M2E7D9-F1
#
_cell.length_a   1.000
_cell.length_b   1.000
_cell.length_c   1.000
_cell.angle_alpha   90.00
_cell.angle_beta   90.00
_cell.angle_gamma   90.00
#
_symmetry.space_group_name_H-M   'P 1'
#
loop_
_entity.id
_entity.type
_entity.pdbx_description
1 polymer ?
#
loop_
_entity_poly.entity_id
_entity_poly.type
_entity_poly.pdbx_seq_one_letter_code
_entity_poly.pdbx_strand_id
1 'polypeptide(L)'
;AGLDLPHRFAGPVNAGEPSGVDLDGDGIAHGPGDAHGFGRFPGERGMAVLSRWPLGPVRSFRLMRWADLPGADLPRRADGSPFPSARAQAVMRLSSRAHWDVTVATPAGPLHLLVSHPTPPVFDDAHDLNGRRNADEIRFWSLYLSGVAMTDDAGIAAPRAPSPVVVAGVLNADPEDGEARHAAIRALLSHPALQDPRPASPGAAAAAGQGANRRHRGDPALDTADLDDARLGNLRLDYVLPDARLRVTGAGVFWPAPDDPEASLLTAGGRPVSAHRLVWVDVALP
;
A
#
# COMPACT_ATOMS: atom_id res chain seq x y z
N ALA A 1 22.89 -18.83 0.95
CA ALA A 1 22.19 -18.17 2.07
C ALA A 1 21.03 -17.37 1.50
N GLY A 2 19.89 -17.32 2.20
CA GLY A 2 18.65 -16.71 1.73
C GLY A 2 17.45 -17.59 2.07
N LEU A 3 16.26 -16.99 2.09
CA LEU A 3 15.01 -17.74 2.22
C LEU A 3 14.74 -18.48 0.92
N ASP A 4 14.45 -19.78 1.01
CA ASP A 4 13.96 -20.56 -0.14
C ASP A 4 12.47 -20.24 -0.36
N LEU A 5 12.19 -19.52 -1.43
CA LEU A 5 10.87 -19.01 -1.83
C LEU A 5 10.56 -19.44 -3.28
N PRO A 6 10.38 -20.75 -3.54
CA PRO A 6 10.29 -21.29 -4.90
C PRO A 6 9.01 -20.89 -5.63
N HIS A 7 7.97 -20.45 -4.91
CA HIS A 7 6.71 -20.04 -5.51
C HIS A 7 6.66 -18.51 -5.63
N ARG A 8 6.26 -18.03 -6.81
CA ARG A 8 6.20 -16.61 -7.10
C ARG A 8 4.96 -16.26 -7.91
N PHE A 9 4.39 -15.10 -7.61
CA PHE A 9 3.38 -14.45 -8.43
C PHE A 9 3.83 -13.02 -8.72
N ALA A 10 3.81 -12.65 -9.98
CA ALA A 10 3.93 -11.27 -10.45
C ALA A 10 2.88 -11.08 -11.55
N GLY A 11 2.14 -9.98 -11.47
CA GLY A 11 1.05 -9.67 -12.39
C GLY A 11 1.13 -8.23 -12.91
N PRO A 12 0.28 -7.88 -13.89
CA PRO A 12 0.20 -6.52 -14.40
C PRO A 12 -0.18 -5.51 -13.31
N VAL A 13 0.38 -4.31 -13.38
CA VAL A 13 0.02 -3.15 -12.54
C VAL A 13 -0.41 -1.98 -13.43
N ASN A 14 -1.18 -1.05 -12.86
CA ASN A 14 -1.66 0.14 -13.58
C ASN A 14 -0.59 1.21 -13.79
N ALA A 15 0.52 1.16 -13.04
CA ALA A 15 1.62 2.12 -13.16
C ALA A 15 2.19 2.14 -14.59
N GLY A 16 2.10 3.30 -15.23
CA GLY A 16 2.56 3.55 -16.59
C GLY A 16 1.73 2.90 -17.71
N GLU A 17 0.58 2.26 -17.39
CA GLU A 17 -0.37 1.81 -18.41
C GLU A 17 -1.17 3.01 -18.95
N PRO A 18 -1.07 3.36 -20.24
CA PRO A 18 -1.74 4.54 -20.79
C PRO A 18 -3.26 4.46 -20.65
N SER A 19 -3.90 5.53 -20.16
CA SER A 19 -5.37 5.62 -20.11
C SER A 19 -5.99 6.22 -21.39
N GLY A 20 -5.20 7.00 -22.14
CA GLY A 20 -5.68 7.78 -23.29
C GLY A 20 -6.62 8.93 -22.92
N VAL A 21 -6.61 9.35 -21.65
CA VAL A 21 -7.42 10.43 -21.09
C VAL A 21 -6.53 11.30 -20.20
N ASP A 22 -6.81 12.59 -20.17
CA ASP A 22 -6.23 13.55 -19.23
C ASP A 22 -6.70 13.22 -17.80
N LEU A 23 -5.82 12.65 -16.99
CA LEU A 23 -6.11 12.17 -15.63
C LEU A 23 -5.58 13.09 -14.52
N ASP A 24 -4.78 14.10 -14.84
CA ASP A 24 -4.28 15.09 -13.87
C ASP A 24 -4.78 16.52 -14.12
N GLY A 25 -5.38 16.78 -15.28
CA GLY A 25 -6.04 18.03 -15.64
C GLY A 25 -5.13 19.06 -16.30
N ASP A 26 -3.96 18.66 -16.80
CA ASP A 26 -3.02 19.57 -17.47
C ASP A 26 -3.36 19.86 -18.95
N GLY A 27 -4.39 19.20 -19.49
CA GLY A 27 -4.85 19.33 -20.87
C GLY A 27 -4.15 18.38 -21.85
N ILE A 28 -3.28 17.51 -21.38
CA ILE A 28 -2.57 16.46 -22.11
C ILE A 28 -3.20 15.11 -21.73
N ALA A 29 -3.24 14.16 -22.67
CA ALA A 29 -3.84 12.82 -22.44
C ALA A 29 -2.80 11.69 -22.54
N HIS A 30 -1.53 12.02 -22.30
CA HIS A 30 -0.40 11.12 -22.39
C HIS A 30 0.75 11.55 -21.49
N GLY A 31 1.53 10.56 -21.06
CA GLY A 31 2.66 10.77 -20.18
C GLY A 31 2.45 10.11 -18.82
N PRO A 32 3.35 10.34 -17.86
CA PRO A 32 3.31 9.63 -16.60
C PRO A 32 2.08 9.93 -15.73
N GLY A 33 1.56 11.16 -15.74
CA GLY A 33 0.35 11.55 -14.99
C GLY A 33 -0.95 10.97 -15.54
N ASP A 34 -0.99 10.71 -16.85
CA ASP A 34 -2.16 10.19 -17.58
C ASP A 34 -2.22 8.66 -17.70
N ALA A 35 -1.26 7.97 -17.11
CA ALA A 35 -1.34 6.53 -16.94
C ALA A 35 -2.36 6.18 -15.85
N HIS A 36 -2.94 4.98 -15.91
CA HIS A 36 -3.92 4.53 -14.92
C HIS A 36 -3.36 4.56 -13.48
N GLY A 37 -2.06 4.42 -13.30
CA GLY A 37 -1.33 4.94 -12.15
C GLY A 37 -0.01 5.57 -12.62
N PHE A 38 0.54 6.50 -11.84
CA PHE A 38 1.73 7.23 -12.27
C PHE A 38 2.88 6.28 -12.64
N GLY A 39 3.43 6.45 -13.84
CA GLY A 39 4.59 5.67 -14.30
C GLY A 39 5.03 6.04 -15.72
N ARG A 40 6.33 5.94 -15.97
CA ARG A 40 6.98 6.29 -17.24
C ARG A 40 6.88 5.19 -18.30
N PHE A 41 6.63 3.95 -17.86
CA PHE A 41 6.43 2.80 -18.73
C PHE A 41 5.53 1.77 -18.04
N PRO A 42 4.77 0.95 -18.79
CA PRO A 42 3.91 -0.08 -18.22
C PRO A 42 4.68 -1.04 -17.31
N GLY A 43 4.25 -1.16 -16.06
CA GLY A 43 4.86 -2.06 -15.08
C GLY A 43 5.91 -1.41 -14.17
N GLU A 44 6.15 -0.10 -14.28
CA GLU A 44 7.07 0.61 -13.38
C GLU A 44 6.68 0.40 -11.91
N ARG A 45 7.67 0.08 -11.05
CA ARG A 45 7.45 -0.20 -9.61
C ARG A 45 6.37 -1.26 -9.38
N GLY A 46 6.36 -2.30 -10.20
CA GLY A 46 5.49 -3.46 -10.07
C GLY A 46 5.66 -4.20 -8.74
N MET A 47 4.79 -5.17 -8.50
CA MET A 47 4.73 -5.94 -7.26
C MET A 47 4.97 -7.43 -7.53
N ALA A 48 5.49 -8.14 -6.54
CA ALA A 48 5.60 -9.58 -6.58
C ALA A 48 5.32 -10.17 -5.19
N VAL A 49 4.72 -11.37 -5.17
CA VAL A 49 4.58 -12.20 -3.98
C VAL A 49 5.51 -13.40 -4.13
N LEU A 50 6.37 -13.61 -3.14
CA LEU A 50 7.29 -14.75 -3.06
C LEU A 50 6.91 -15.59 -1.85
N SER A 51 6.88 -16.91 -1.99
CA SER A 51 6.38 -17.81 -0.97
C SER A 51 7.16 -19.12 -0.92
N ARG A 52 7.34 -19.62 0.30
CA ARG A 52 7.80 -20.99 0.57
C ARG A 52 6.77 -22.03 0.16
N TRP A 53 5.48 -21.72 0.32
CA TRP A 53 4.36 -22.62 0.04
C TRP A 53 3.69 -22.30 -1.30
N PRO A 54 3.01 -23.28 -1.93
CA PRO A 54 2.34 -23.08 -3.20
C PRO A 54 1.35 -21.91 -3.17
N LEU A 55 1.39 -21.09 -4.23
CA LEU A 55 0.39 -20.06 -4.48
C LEU A 55 -0.78 -20.70 -5.24
N GLY A 56 -2.00 -20.42 -4.78
CA GLY A 56 -3.25 -20.83 -5.41
C GLY A 56 -3.82 -19.75 -6.34
N PRO A 57 -5.15 -19.74 -6.54
CA PRO A 57 -5.82 -18.71 -7.32
C PRO A 57 -5.54 -17.30 -6.79
N VAL A 58 -5.46 -16.34 -7.71
CA VAL A 58 -5.30 -14.91 -7.43
C VAL A 58 -6.51 -14.17 -7.97
N ARG A 59 -7.17 -13.38 -7.12
CA ARG A 59 -8.12 -12.37 -7.56
C ARG A 59 -7.38 -11.04 -7.69
N SER A 60 -7.52 -10.39 -8.84
CA SER A 60 -6.97 -9.06 -9.07
C SER A 60 -8.09 -8.05 -9.22
N PHE A 61 -7.93 -6.86 -8.66
CA PHE A 61 -8.92 -5.78 -8.74
C PHE A 61 -8.31 -4.53 -9.40
N ARG A 62 -7.31 -4.71 -10.25
CA ARG A 62 -6.57 -3.58 -10.84
C ARG A 62 -7.47 -2.80 -11.80
N LEU A 63 -8.43 -3.44 -12.47
CA LEU A 63 -9.30 -2.83 -13.48
C LEU A 63 -10.54 -2.15 -12.88
N MET A 64 -10.81 -2.35 -11.59
CA MET A 64 -11.92 -1.70 -10.90
C MET A 64 -11.81 -0.18 -11.03
N ARG A 65 -12.87 0.47 -11.51
CA ARG A 65 -12.92 1.93 -11.60
C ARG A 65 -13.07 2.53 -10.21
N TRP A 66 -12.46 3.69 -9.99
CA TRP A 66 -12.58 4.39 -8.71
C TRP A 66 -14.05 4.72 -8.40
N ALA A 67 -14.81 5.14 -9.41
CA ALA A 67 -16.24 5.41 -9.28
C ALA A 67 -17.09 4.18 -8.87
N ASP A 68 -16.59 2.95 -9.07
CA ASP A 68 -17.31 1.72 -8.70
C ASP A 68 -17.10 1.34 -7.22
N LEU A 69 -16.20 2.02 -6.50
CA LEU A 69 -16.01 1.79 -5.07
C LEU A 69 -17.23 2.32 -4.30
N PRO A 70 -17.90 1.50 -3.47
CA PRO A 70 -19.03 1.98 -2.67
C PRO A 70 -18.64 3.19 -1.82
N GLY A 71 -19.28 4.34 -2.08
CA GLY A 71 -19.01 5.61 -1.41
C GLY A 71 -17.74 6.34 -1.87
N ALA A 72 -17.26 6.12 -3.10
CA ALA A 72 -16.04 6.72 -3.64
C ALA A 72 -15.96 8.24 -3.38
N ASP A 73 -14.82 8.73 -2.88
CA ASP A 73 -14.56 10.15 -2.61
C ASP A 73 -13.84 10.80 -3.80
N LEU A 74 -14.54 10.88 -4.94
CA LEU A 74 -14.01 11.48 -6.16
C LEU A 74 -13.85 13.02 -6.01
N PRO A 75 -12.72 13.61 -6.44
CA PRO A 75 -12.48 15.05 -6.30
C PRO A 75 -13.45 15.87 -7.15
N ARG A 76 -13.75 17.08 -6.69
CA ARG A 76 -14.63 18.04 -7.39
C ARG A 76 -14.00 19.42 -7.40
N ARG A 77 -14.29 20.20 -8.43
CA ARG A 77 -13.95 21.63 -8.49
C ARG A 77 -14.85 22.42 -7.54
N ALA A 78 -14.50 23.68 -7.29
CA ALA A 78 -15.26 24.58 -6.41
C ALA A 78 -16.72 24.80 -6.85
N ASP A 79 -17.00 24.69 -8.15
CA ASP A 79 -18.35 24.77 -8.73
C ASP A 79 -19.14 23.44 -8.64
N GLY A 80 -18.55 22.39 -8.05
CA GLY A 80 -19.14 21.07 -7.87
C GLY A 80 -18.94 20.11 -9.05
N SER A 81 -18.34 20.59 -10.15
CA SER A 81 -18.06 19.79 -11.34
C SER A 81 -16.94 18.74 -11.08
N PRO A 82 -16.94 17.58 -11.78
CA PRO A 82 -15.90 16.57 -11.63
C PRO A 82 -14.48 17.08 -11.94
N PHE A 83 -13.50 16.70 -11.11
CA PHE A 83 -12.08 16.92 -11.37
C PHE A 83 -11.36 15.58 -11.67
N PRO A 84 -10.45 15.51 -12.66
CA PRO A 84 -10.13 16.54 -13.66
C PRO A 84 -11.27 16.82 -14.64
N SER A 85 -12.02 15.78 -14.99
CA SER A 85 -13.22 15.85 -15.83
C SER A 85 -14.15 14.67 -15.59
N ALA A 86 -15.40 14.75 -16.06
CA ALA A 86 -16.33 13.62 -16.00
C ALA A 86 -15.81 12.40 -16.78
N ARG A 87 -15.09 12.63 -17.89
CA ARG A 87 -14.47 11.58 -18.69
C ARG A 87 -13.35 10.89 -17.93
N ALA A 88 -12.49 11.66 -17.26
CA ALA A 88 -11.40 11.12 -16.44
C ALA A 88 -11.94 10.23 -15.31
N GLN A 89 -12.90 10.74 -14.53
CA GLN A 89 -13.50 9.96 -13.42
C GLN A 89 -14.21 8.69 -13.90
N ALA A 90 -14.78 8.69 -15.11
CA ALA A 90 -15.46 7.52 -15.66
C ALA A 90 -14.51 6.37 -16.03
N VAL A 91 -13.22 6.64 -16.25
CA VAL A 91 -12.23 5.63 -16.67
C VAL A 91 -11.10 5.41 -15.66
N MET A 92 -10.93 6.31 -14.71
CA MET A 92 -9.87 6.20 -13.70
C MET A 92 -10.07 4.93 -12.87
N ARG A 93 -9.04 4.08 -12.84
CA ARG A 93 -9.00 2.86 -12.03
C ARG A 93 -8.67 3.24 -10.59
N LEU A 94 -9.21 2.53 -9.62
CA LEU A 94 -8.93 2.78 -8.21
C LEU A 94 -7.46 2.53 -7.91
N SER A 95 -6.99 1.30 -8.17
CA SER A 95 -5.62 0.87 -7.90
C SER A 95 -4.60 1.68 -8.71
N SER A 96 -3.62 2.32 -8.09
CA SER A 96 -2.47 2.93 -8.79
C SER A 96 -1.49 1.87 -9.27
N ARG A 97 -1.32 0.78 -8.51
CA ARG A 97 -0.59 -0.41 -8.95
C ARG A 97 -1.54 -1.58 -9.12
N ALA A 98 -1.88 -2.24 -8.03
CA ALA A 98 -2.88 -3.30 -8.01
C ALA A 98 -3.34 -3.57 -6.57
N HIS A 99 -4.49 -4.24 -6.48
CA HIS A 99 -4.96 -4.96 -5.30
C HIS A 99 -5.06 -6.43 -5.71
N TRP A 100 -4.38 -7.31 -4.99
CA TRP A 100 -4.45 -8.76 -5.20
C TRP A 100 -4.89 -9.47 -3.92
N ASP A 101 -5.78 -10.42 -4.06
CA ASP A 101 -6.08 -11.44 -3.07
C ASP A 101 -5.44 -12.75 -3.55
N VAL A 102 -4.30 -13.12 -2.94
CA VAL A 102 -3.48 -14.26 -3.31
C VAL A 102 -3.66 -15.37 -2.30
N THR A 103 -4.14 -16.53 -2.74
CA THR A 103 -4.20 -17.70 -1.85
C THR A 103 -2.81 -18.32 -1.68
N VAL A 104 -2.42 -18.62 -0.45
CA VAL A 104 -1.23 -19.39 -0.09
C VAL A 104 -1.68 -20.70 0.56
N ALA A 105 -1.27 -21.83 0.00
CA ALA A 105 -1.62 -23.15 0.52
C ALA A 105 -0.67 -23.55 1.65
N THR A 106 -0.95 -23.11 2.88
CA THR A 106 -0.12 -23.44 4.04
C THR A 106 -0.44 -24.84 4.59
N PRO A 107 0.43 -25.44 5.43
CA PRO A 107 0.13 -26.72 6.08
C PRO A 107 -1.13 -26.71 6.96
N ALA A 108 -1.54 -25.54 7.47
CA ALA A 108 -2.74 -25.37 8.29
C ALA A 108 -4.00 -25.01 7.47
N GLY A 109 -3.88 -24.96 6.14
CA GLY A 109 -4.96 -24.57 5.23
C GLY A 109 -4.66 -23.26 4.46
N PRO A 110 -5.65 -22.76 3.70
CA PRO A 110 -5.47 -21.55 2.89
C PRO A 110 -5.30 -20.30 3.76
N LEU A 111 -4.29 -19.49 3.45
CA LEU A 111 -4.08 -18.14 3.95
C LEU A 111 -4.20 -17.16 2.78
N HIS A 112 -4.97 -16.10 2.92
CA HIS A 112 -5.12 -15.08 1.87
C HIS A 112 -4.18 -13.90 2.13
N LEU A 113 -3.27 -13.64 1.20
CA LEU A 113 -2.44 -12.44 1.21
C LEU A 113 -3.16 -11.34 0.39
N LEU A 114 -3.65 -10.33 1.09
CA LEU A 114 -4.28 -9.15 0.52
C LEU A 114 -3.21 -8.09 0.30
N VAL A 115 -2.71 -7.97 -0.93
CA VAL A 115 -1.52 -7.16 -1.23
C VAL A 115 -1.83 -5.98 -2.14
N SER A 116 -1.31 -4.81 -1.79
CA SER A 116 -1.49 -3.59 -2.57
C SER A 116 -0.32 -2.61 -2.39
N HIS A 117 -0.17 -1.72 -3.35
CA HIS A 117 0.72 -0.57 -3.24
C HIS A 117 0.02 0.69 -3.78
N PRO A 118 -0.84 1.31 -2.94
CA PRO A 118 -1.54 2.56 -3.22
C PRO A 118 -0.68 3.70 -3.74
N THR A 119 -1.32 4.70 -4.33
CA THR A 119 -0.67 5.95 -4.74
C THR A 119 -0.09 6.69 -3.52
N PRO A 120 1.10 7.31 -3.61
CA PRO A 120 1.55 8.26 -2.59
C PRO A 120 0.61 9.47 -2.50
N PRO A 121 0.12 9.87 -1.31
CA PRO A 121 -0.86 10.95 -1.13
C PRO A 121 -0.18 12.34 -1.13
N VAL A 122 0.67 12.58 -2.12
CA VAL A 122 1.49 13.79 -2.26
C VAL A 122 1.45 14.27 -3.72
N PHE A 123 2.10 15.41 -3.99
CA PHE A 123 2.14 16.04 -5.32
C PHE A 123 0.78 16.53 -5.82
N ASP A 124 -0.16 16.75 -4.90
CA ASP A 124 -1.49 17.28 -5.20
C ASP A 124 -1.54 18.81 -5.23
N ASP A 125 -2.54 19.32 -5.93
CA ASP A 125 -3.02 20.69 -5.81
C ASP A 125 -4.20 20.77 -4.81
N ALA A 126 -5.01 21.83 -4.88
CA ALA A 126 -6.16 22.01 -4.00
C ALA A 126 -7.24 20.92 -4.12
N HIS A 127 -7.21 20.07 -5.16
CA HIS A 127 -8.21 19.02 -5.37
C HIS A 127 -7.91 17.73 -4.60
N ASP A 128 -6.67 17.55 -4.11
CA ASP A 128 -6.25 16.40 -3.28
C ASP A 128 -6.55 15.05 -3.97
N LEU A 129 -6.16 14.92 -5.25
CA LEU A 129 -6.49 13.74 -6.06
C LEU A 129 -5.80 12.49 -5.53
N ASN A 130 -4.49 12.55 -5.27
CA ASN A 130 -3.72 11.44 -4.75
C ASN A 130 -4.09 11.13 -3.29
N GLY A 131 -4.31 12.13 -2.43
CA GLY A 131 -4.74 11.90 -1.05
C GLY A 131 -6.11 11.23 -0.96
N ARG A 132 -7.09 11.65 -1.78
CA ARG A 132 -8.40 10.98 -1.89
C ARG A 132 -8.29 9.57 -2.45
N ARG A 133 -7.51 9.39 -3.52
CA ARG A 133 -7.33 8.09 -4.16
C ARG A 133 -6.65 7.10 -3.21
N ASN A 134 -5.56 7.50 -2.55
CA ASN A 134 -4.87 6.70 -1.55
C ASN A 134 -5.83 6.25 -0.43
N ALA A 135 -6.63 7.17 0.10
CA ALA A 135 -7.62 6.86 1.12
C ALA A 135 -8.63 5.79 0.67
N ASP A 136 -9.10 5.87 -0.58
CA ASP A 136 -10.05 4.93 -1.15
C ASP A 136 -9.42 3.58 -1.54
N GLU A 137 -8.15 3.58 -1.95
CA GLU A 137 -7.37 2.35 -2.12
C GLU A 137 -7.22 1.62 -0.77
N ILE A 138 -6.97 2.33 0.32
CA ILE A 138 -6.94 1.74 1.67
C ILE A 138 -8.35 1.29 2.10
N ARG A 139 -9.37 2.09 1.82
CA ARG A 139 -10.77 1.78 2.16
C ARG A 139 -11.28 0.55 1.43
N PHE A 140 -10.78 0.26 0.23
CA PHE A 140 -11.08 -0.98 -0.48
C PHE A 140 -10.87 -2.21 0.42
N TRP A 141 -9.74 -2.29 1.13
CA TRP A 141 -9.49 -3.41 2.04
C TRP A 141 -10.47 -3.44 3.21
N SER A 142 -10.78 -2.31 3.81
CA SER A 142 -11.77 -2.25 4.90
C SER A 142 -13.15 -2.77 4.46
N LEU A 143 -13.60 -2.37 3.26
CA LEU A 143 -14.86 -2.83 2.68
C LEU A 143 -14.82 -4.32 2.34
N TYR A 144 -13.74 -4.79 1.71
CA TYR A 144 -13.57 -6.20 1.35
C TYR A 144 -13.52 -7.10 2.59
N LEU A 145 -12.82 -6.66 3.65
CA LEU A 145 -12.75 -7.35 4.94
C LEU A 145 -14.10 -7.40 5.67
N SER A 146 -14.92 -6.37 5.48
CA SER A 146 -16.30 -6.28 5.97
C SER A 146 -17.30 -7.11 5.15
N GLY A 147 -16.84 -7.84 4.12
CA GLY A 147 -17.67 -8.76 3.33
C GLY A 147 -18.40 -8.10 2.17
N VAL A 148 -18.02 -6.89 1.76
CA VAL A 148 -18.53 -6.29 0.52
C VAL A 148 -18.05 -7.13 -0.67
N ALA A 149 -18.98 -7.52 -1.53
CA ALA A 149 -18.65 -8.21 -2.76
C ALA A 149 -17.97 -7.25 -3.74
N MET A 150 -16.71 -7.54 -4.08
CA MET A 150 -15.93 -6.77 -5.05
C MET A 150 -15.83 -7.56 -6.35
N THR A 151 -15.98 -6.87 -7.48
CA THR A 151 -15.81 -7.43 -8.82
C THR A 151 -14.34 -7.44 -9.18
N ASP A 152 -13.77 -8.62 -9.39
CA ASP A 152 -12.39 -8.77 -9.85
C ASP A 152 -12.25 -8.56 -11.36
N ASP A 153 -11.01 -8.59 -11.84
CA ASP A 153 -10.65 -8.40 -13.25
C ASP A 153 -11.20 -9.52 -14.17
N ALA A 154 -11.67 -10.65 -13.61
CA ALA A 154 -12.37 -11.70 -14.35
C ALA A 154 -13.89 -11.45 -14.42
N GLY A 155 -14.38 -10.36 -13.85
CA GLY A 155 -15.80 -10.00 -13.81
C GLY A 155 -16.60 -10.71 -12.73
N ILE A 156 -15.93 -11.38 -11.77
CA ILE A 156 -16.60 -12.14 -10.71
C ILE A 156 -16.77 -11.23 -9.48
N ALA A 157 -18.02 -10.92 -9.15
CA ALA A 157 -18.38 -10.22 -7.92
C ALA A 157 -18.52 -11.21 -6.76
N ALA A 158 -17.63 -11.14 -5.78
CA ALA A 158 -17.66 -12.01 -4.61
C ALA A 158 -17.05 -11.33 -3.38
N PRO A 159 -17.58 -11.61 -2.17
CA PRO A 159 -16.95 -11.18 -0.92
C PRO A 159 -15.64 -11.96 -0.68
N ARG A 160 -14.89 -11.58 0.35
CA ARG A 160 -13.70 -12.34 0.76
C ARG A 160 -14.05 -13.77 1.18
N ALA A 161 -13.08 -14.67 1.02
CA ALA A 161 -13.16 -16.00 1.61
C ALA A 161 -13.14 -15.93 3.16
N PRO A 162 -13.75 -16.89 3.86
CA PRO A 162 -13.78 -16.92 5.33
C PRO A 162 -12.44 -17.32 5.97
N SER A 163 -11.48 -17.77 5.17
CA SER A 163 -10.11 -18.13 5.57
C SER A 163 -9.38 -16.94 6.23
N PRO A 164 -8.32 -17.21 7.03
CA PRO A 164 -7.47 -16.16 7.56
C PRO A 164 -6.84 -15.30 6.45
N VAL A 165 -6.63 -14.03 6.75
CA VAL A 165 -6.03 -13.05 5.85
C VAL A 165 -4.76 -12.45 6.44
N VAL A 166 -3.89 -11.89 5.59
CA VAL A 166 -2.89 -10.91 5.98
C VAL A 166 -2.96 -9.78 4.96
N VAL A 167 -3.21 -8.55 5.41
CA VAL A 167 -3.05 -7.37 4.54
C VAL A 167 -1.57 -6.99 4.55
N ALA A 168 -0.95 -6.85 3.39
CA ALA A 168 0.46 -6.48 3.31
C ALA A 168 0.78 -5.54 2.13
N GLY A 169 1.65 -4.57 2.37
CA GLY A 169 2.20 -3.73 1.31
C GLY A 169 2.54 -2.31 1.74
N VAL A 170 2.90 -1.50 0.75
CA VAL A 170 3.25 -0.09 0.92
C VAL A 170 1.99 0.74 0.77
N LEU A 171 1.28 0.98 1.88
CA LEU A 171 -0.01 1.68 1.89
C LEU A 171 0.13 3.20 1.73
N ASN A 172 1.35 3.73 1.84
CA ASN A 172 1.66 5.15 1.66
C ASN A 172 0.87 6.11 2.58
N ALA A 173 0.35 5.61 3.70
CA ALA A 173 -0.36 6.43 4.67
C ALA A 173 0.17 6.15 6.07
N ASP A 174 0.72 7.17 6.70
CA ASP A 174 1.05 7.17 8.12
C ASP A 174 -0.24 7.51 8.93
N PRO A 175 -0.47 6.90 10.10
CA PRO A 175 -1.64 7.19 10.91
C PRO A 175 -1.64 8.58 11.56
N GLU A 176 -0.49 9.22 11.76
CA GLU A 176 -0.36 10.46 12.53
C GLU A 176 0.32 11.60 11.75
N ASP A 177 1.28 11.27 10.88
CA ASP A 177 2.15 12.21 10.19
C ASP A 177 1.96 12.19 8.65
N GLY A 178 2.74 13.00 7.93
CA GLY A 178 2.65 13.10 6.47
C GLY A 178 1.35 13.74 5.95
N GLU A 179 1.14 13.63 4.64
CA GLU A 179 0.05 14.32 3.90
C GLU A 179 -1.18 13.41 3.65
N ALA A 180 -1.14 12.16 4.12
CA ALA A 180 -2.23 11.21 3.92
C ALA A 180 -3.53 11.63 4.61
N ARG A 181 -4.67 11.17 4.08
CA ARG A 181 -5.95 11.28 4.78
C ARG A 181 -6.05 10.20 5.85
N HIS A 182 -5.50 10.48 7.03
CA HIS A 182 -5.24 9.54 8.13
C HIS A 182 -6.42 8.66 8.55
N ALA A 183 -7.66 9.14 8.38
CA ALA A 183 -8.86 8.40 8.77
C ALA A 183 -8.94 7.01 8.10
N ALA A 184 -8.54 6.87 6.83
CA ALA A 184 -8.61 5.60 6.11
C ALA A 184 -7.65 4.57 6.69
N ILE A 185 -6.38 4.94 6.94
CA ILE A 185 -5.40 4.02 7.53
C ILE A 185 -5.73 3.70 8.99
N ARG A 186 -6.16 4.69 9.80
CA ARG A 186 -6.60 4.43 11.18
C ARG A 186 -7.79 3.48 11.22
N ALA A 187 -8.74 3.58 10.29
CA ALA A 187 -9.86 2.66 10.18
C ALA A 187 -9.42 1.23 9.81
N LEU A 188 -8.45 1.09 8.89
CA LEU A 188 -7.91 -0.23 8.54
C LEU A 188 -7.13 -0.86 9.72
N LEU A 189 -6.29 -0.08 10.41
CA LEU A 189 -5.52 -0.54 11.58
C LEU A 189 -6.40 -0.95 12.77
N SER A 190 -7.59 -0.35 12.90
CA SER A 190 -8.57 -0.68 13.93
C SER A 190 -9.67 -1.64 13.45
N HIS A 191 -9.56 -2.17 12.23
CA HIS A 191 -10.56 -3.05 11.66
C HIS A 191 -10.65 -4.37 12.46
N PRO A 192 -11.84 -4.83 12.90
CA PRO A 192 -11.98 -5.94 13.85
C PRO A 192 -11.50 -7.30 13.32
N ALA A 193 -11.39 -7.45 12.00
CA ALA A 193 -10.83 -8.64 11.37
C ALA A 193 -9.30 -8.70 11.41
N LEU A 194 -8.62 -7.61 11.78
CA LEU A 194 -7.17 -7.48 11.76
C LEU A 194 -6.63 -7.19 13.16
N GLN A 195 -5.32 -7.33 13.31
CA GLN A 195 -4.56 -6.80 14.43
C GLN A 195 -3.33 -6.04 13.90
N ASP A 196 -2.98 -4.94 14.57
CA ASP A 196 -1.76 -4.19 14.28
C ASP A 196 -0.63 -4.61 15.22
N PRO A 197 0.41 -5.33 14.73
CA PRO A 197 1.52 -5.76 15.57
C PRO A 197 2.51 -4.64 15.93
N ARG A 198 2.35 -3.43 15.38
CA ARG A 198 3.20 -2.25 15.62
C ARG A 198 4.71 -2.59 15.58
N PRO A 199 5.22 -3.12 14.45
CA PRO A 199 6.63 -3.45 14.30
C PRO A 199 7.47 -2.20 14.55
N ALA A 200 8.48 -2.30 15.39
CA ALA A 200 9.35 -1.18 15.78
C ALA A 200 10.82 -1.48 15.49
N SER A 201 11.66 -0.45 15.50
CA SER A 201 13.10 -0.60 15.36
C SER A 201 13.93 0.48 16.08
N PRO A 202 15.15 0.14 16.54
CA PRO A 202 16.03 1.11 17.18
C PRO A 202 16.58 2.15 16.20
N GLY A 203 16.80 1.79 14.93
CA GLY A 203 17.30 2.70 13.91
C GLY A 203 16.29 3.78 13.55
N ALA A 204 15.00 3.44 13.44
CA ALA A 204 13.94 4.42 13.24
C ALA A 204 13.86 5.42 14.42
N ALA A 205 13.88 4.90 15.65
CA ALA A 205 13.91 5.73 16.86
C ALA A 205 15.15 6.65 16.92
N ALA A 206 16.32 6.16 16.49
CA ALA A 206 17.55 6.96 16.46
C ALA A 206 17.54 8.04 15.36
N ALA A 207 16.79 7.83 14.27
CA ALA A 207 16.59 8.82 13.22
C ALA A 207 15.56 9.91 13.61
N ALA A 208 14.88 9.75 14.76
CA ALA A 208 13.99 10.75 15.31
C ALA A 208 14.76 12.06 15.62
N GLY A 209 14.18 13.21 15.28
CA GLY A 209 14.71 14.52 15.66
C GLY A 209 15.65 15.19 14.63
N GLN A 210 15.75 14.66 13.43
CA GLN A 210 16.38 15.32 12.28
C GLN A 210 15.32 15.94 11.35
N GLY A 211 15.67 16.98 10.61
CA GLY A 211 14.82 17.55 9.54
C GLY A 211 13.33 17.72 9.90
N ALA A 212 12.47 17.25 9.01
CA ALA A 212 11.02 17.20 9.14
C ALA A 212 10.54 16.36 10.34
N ASN A 213 11.28 15.33 10.75
CA ASN A 213 10.95 14.43 11.87
C ASN A 213 10.78 15.18 13.19
N ARG A 214 11.38 16.37 13.36
CA ARG A 214 11.19 17.22 14.56
C ARG A 214 9.75 17.70 14.75
N ARG A 215 8.94 17.68 13.69
CA ARG A 215 7.53 18.11 13.72
C ARG A 215 6.57 16.93 13.80
N HIS A 216 7.08 15.71 13.65
CA HIS A 216 6.28 14.49 13.67
C HIS A 216 5.75 14.21 15.07
N ARG A 217 4.57 13.58 15.13
CA ARG A 217 3.84 13.31 16.38
C ARG A 217 3.68 11.81 16.65
N GLY A 218 3.76 10.99 15.60
CA GLY A 218 3.78 9.54 15.68
C GLY A 218 4.97 9.04 16.50
N ASP A 219 4.88 7.78 16.92
CA ASP A 219 5.99 7.10 17.56
C ASP A 219 7.06 6.77 16.49
N PRO A 220 8.23 7.45 16.49
CA PRO A 220 9.22 7.29 15.44
C PRO A 220 9.83 5.89 15.42
N ALA A 221 9.70 5.11 16.50
CA ALA A 221 10.16 3.73 16.48
C ALA A 221 9.37 2.87 15.47
N LEU A 222 8.16 3.30 15.07
CA LEU A 222 7.29 2.62 14.13
C LEU A 222 7.51 3.03 12.67
N ASP A 223 8.42 3.97 12.39
CA ASP A 223 8.68 4.39 11.02
C ASP A 223 9.26 3.24 10.20
N THR A 224 8.77 3.10 8.97
CA THR A 224 9.18 2.04 8.04
C THR A 224 9.88 2.58 6.81
N ALA A 225 9.84 3.90 6.61
CA ALA A 225 10.47 4.58 5.50
C ALA A 225 11.23 5.81 5.96
N ASP A 226 12.37 6.04 5.31
CA ASP A 226 13.25 7.20 5.41
C ASP A 226 13.24 7.86 4.04
N LEU A 227 12.46 8.94 3.91
CA LEU A 227 12.16 9.58 2.63
C LEU A 227 13.11 10.75 2.36
N ASP A 228 12.62 11.97 2.58
CA ASP A 228 13.39 13.21 2.43
C ASP A 228 13.21 14.03 3.70
N ASP A 229 14.32 14.24 4.41
CA ASP A 229 14.36 15.01 5.65
C ASP A 229 13.94 16.48 5.49
N ALA A 230 13.91 17.03 4.27
CA ALA A 230 13.50 18.41 4.06
C ALA A 230 11.97 18.61 4.11
N ARG A 231 11.18 17.68 3.56
CA ARG A 231 9.72 17.80 3.50
C ARG A 231 8.97 16.73 4.31
N LEU A 232 9.26 15.46 4.04
CA LEU A 232 8.41 14.35 4.48
C LEU A 232 8.93 13.65 5.73
N GLY A 233 10.25 13.57 5.89
CA GLY A 233 10.87 12.84 6.97
C GLY A 233 10.62 11.33 6.91
N ASN A 234 10.68 10.71 8.07
CA ASN A 234 10.40 9.30 8.30
C ASN A 234 8.91 9.09 8.56
N LEU A 235 8.36 8.03 8.00
CA LEU A 235 6.94 7.70 8.11
C LEU A 235 6.73 6.19 8.21
N ARG A 236 5.62 5.78 8.82
CA ARG A 236 5.09 4.42 8.80
C ARG A 236 4.22 4.21 7.56
N LEU A 237 4.79 3.64 6.50
CA LEU A 237 4.14 3.48 5.19
C LEU A 237 3.94 2.00 4.79
N ASP A 238 4.65 1.09 5.43
CA ASP A 238 4.69 -0.34 5.10
C ASP A 238 3.99 -1.14 6.19
N TYR A 239 3.07 -2.01 5.79
CA TYR A 239 2.19 -2.71 6.72
C TYR A 239 2.17 -4.20 6.46
N VAL A 240 2.10 -4.96 7.54
CA VAL A 240 1.75 -6.39 7.58
C VAL A 240 0.75 -6.54 8.72
N LEU A 241 -0.53 -6.72 8.38
CA LEU A 241 -1.65 -6.76 9.32
C LEU A 241 -2.29 -8.15 9.27
N PRO A 242 -1.94 -9.03 10.21
CA PRO A 242 -2.54 -10.37 10.27
C PRO A 242 -4.00 -10.34 10.68
N ASP A 243 -4.74 -11.37 10.29
CA ASP A 243 -6.08 -11.66 10.80
C ASP A 243 -6.08 -11.73 12.33
N ALA A 244 -7.10 -11.17 12.97
CA ALA A 244 -7.24 -11.16 14.43
C ALA A 244 -7.31 -12.57 15.06
N ARG A 245 -7.62 -13.61 14.26
CA ARG A 245 -7.65 -15.01 14.70
C ARG A 245 -6.26 -15.66 14.78
N LEU A 246 -5.25 -15.07 14.13
CA LEU A 246 -3.88 -15.59 14.15
C LEU A 246 -3.14 -15.11 15.40
N ARG A 247 -2.24 -15.93 15.94
CA ARG A 247 -1.38 -15.52 17.05
C ARG A 247 -0.10 -14.90 16.51
N VAL A 248 0.12 -13.62 16.76
CA VAL A 248 1.40 -12.96 16.48
C VAL A 248 2.43 -13.39 17.53
N THR A 249 3.60 -13.84 17.08
CA THR A 249 4.71 -14.29 17.95
C THR A 249 5.92 -13.38 17.90
N GLY A 250 5.99 -12.48 16.92
CA GLY A 250 7.06 -11.51 16.77
C GLY A 250 6.74 -10.52 15.65
N ALA A 251 7.32 -9.33 15.72
CA ALA A 251 7.24 -8.33 14.67
C ALA A 251 8.42 -7.35 14.78
N GLY A 252 8.82 -6.77 13.66
CA GLY A 252 9.88 -5.77 13.66
C GLY A 252 10.08 -5.09 12.31
N VAL A 253 10.86 -4.01 12.35
CA VAL A 253 11.40 -3.36 11.16
C VAL A 253 12.89 -3.62 11.13
N PHE A 254 13.43 -4.09 10.00
CA PHE A 254 14.86 -4.20 9.82
C PHE A 254 15.46 -2.81 9.57
N TRP A 255 15.70 -2.12 10.66
CA TRP A 255 16.39 -0.85 10.72
C TRP A 255 17.24 -0.85 12.00
N PRO A 256 18.43 -1.46 11.94
CA PRO A 256 19.29 -1.58 13.10
C PRO A 256 19.81 -0.20 13.56
N ALA A 257 20.30 -0.13 14.79
CA ALA A 257 20.85 1.10 15.36
C ALA A 257 22.09 1.56 14.54
N PRO A 258 22.42 2.87 14.51
CA PRO A 258 23.54 3.37 13.71
C PRO A 258 24.91 2.75 14.05
N ASP A 259 25.10 2.28 15.28
CA ASP A 259 26.31 1.62 15.78
C ASP A 259 26.30 0.09 15.63
N ASP A 260 25.19 -0.48 15.16
CA ASP A 260 25.07 -1.90 14.88
C ASP A 260 25.82 -2.27 13.57
N PRO A 261 26.63 -3.34 13.54
CA PRO A 261 27.31 -3.79 12.32
C PRO A 261 26.38 -4.03 11.12
N GLU A 262 25.13 -4.45 11.36
CA GLU A 262 24.13 -4.69 10.33
C GLU A 262 23.61 -3.40 9.68
N ALA A 263 23.85 -2.22 10.26
CA ALA A 263 23.50 -0.93 9.64
C ALA A 263 24.18 -0.75 8.27
N SER A 264 25.34 -1.38 8.08
CA SER A 264 26.02 -1.39 6.78
C SER A 264 25.18 -2.00 5.65
N LEU A 265 24.25 -2.92 5.96
CA LEU A 265 23.36 -3.57 5.00
C LEU A 265 22.28 -2.63 4.43
N LEU A 266 22.04 -1.49 5.08
CA LEU A 266 21.10 -0.47 4.60
C LEU A 266 21.68 0.38 3.46
N THR A 267 22.99 0.25 3.17
CA THR A 267 23.66 1.05 2.14
C THR A 267 24.45 0.17 1.18
N ALA A 268 24.42 0.54 -0.11
CA ALA A 268 25.25 -0.07 -1.14
C ALA A 268 25.88 1.04 -2.00
N GLY A 269 27.20 1.04 -2.12
CA GLY A 269 27.92 2.07 -2.89
C GLY A 269 27.72 3.50 -2.35
N GLY A 270 27.56 3.67 -1.03
CA GLY A 270 27.34 4.97 -0.39
C GLY A 270 25.93 5.54 -0.57
N ARG A 271 24.97 4.74 -1.04
CA ARG A 271 23.56 5.13 -1.18
C ARG A 271 22.66 4.18 -0.40
N PRO A 272 21.53 4.63 0.15
CA PRO A 272 20.52 3.75 0.72
C PRO A 272 20.09 2.68 -0.31
N VAL A 273 19.99 1.42 0.12
CA VAL A 273 19.50 0.33 -0.74
C VAL A 273 18.03 0.49 -1.09
N SER A 274 17.27 1.12 -0.20
CA SER A 274 15.86 1.44 -0.33
C SER A 274 15.51 2.55 0.65
N ALA A 275 14.58 3.44 0.26
CA ALA A 275 13.98 4.40 1.18
C ALA A 275 13.10 3.69 2.23
N HIS A 276 12.46 2.58 1.86
CA HIS A 276 11.69 1.72 2.75
C HIS A 276 12.57 0.65 3.41
N ARG A 277 12.19 0.23 4.61
CA ARG A 277 12.82 -0.83 5.40
C ARG A 277 11.97 -2.10 5.38
N LEU A 278 12.62 -3.26 5.53
CA LEU A 278 11.90 -4.53 5.57
C LEU A 278 11.04 -4.61 6.84
N VAL A 279 9.74 -4.79 6.68
CA VAL A 279 8.80 -5.08 7.78
C VAL A 279 8.52 -6.57 7.82
N TRP A 280 8.57 -7.18 9.00
CA TRP A 280 8.28 -8.60 9.19
C TRP A 280 7.35 -8.83 10.39
N VAL A 281 6.55 -9.89 10.30
CA VAL A 281 5.67 -10.37 11.36
C VAL A 281 5.69 -11.89 11.35
N ASP A 282 5.94 -12.49 12.51
CA ASP A 282 5.80 -13.91 12.72
C ASP A 282 4.40 -14.23 13.25
N VAL A 283 3.73 -15.18 12.61
CA VAL A 283 2.41 -15.66 13.01
C VAL A 283 2.43 -17.17 13.20
N ALA A 284 1.78 -17.64 14.26
CA ALA A 284 1.43 -19.04 14.40
C ALA A 284 0.10 -19.29 13.69
N LEU A 285 0.13 -20.19 12.71
CA LEU A 285 -1.08 -20.70 12.07
C LEU A 285 -1.88 -21.58 13.08
N PRO A 286 -3.21 -21.65 12.93
CA PRO A 286 -4.07 -22.42 13.83
C PRO A 286 -3.72 -23.91 13.91
#